data_AF-A0A208YDM1-F1
#
_entry.id   AF-A0A208YDM1-F1
#
_cell.length_a   1.000
_cell.length_b   1.000
_cell.length_c   1.000
_cell.angle_alpha   90.00
_cell.angle_beta   90.00
_cell.angle_gamma   90.00
#
_symmetry.space_group_name_H-M   'P 1'
#
loop_
_entity.id
_entity.type
_entity.pdbx_description
1 polymer ?
#
loop_
_entity_poly.entity_id
_entity_poly.type
_entity_poly.pdbx_seq_one_letter_code
_entity_poly.pdbx_strand_id
1 'polypeptide(L)'
;MSTILRARVPASFASWSGSQMRLIATLNEQINAVLGEAATKRRMQELGVAPSPDTPEDMAAFMNTEGRRWQATVQSANVSLQ
;
A
#
# COMPACT_ATOMS: atom_id res chain seq x y z
N MET A 1 -33.08 7.52 -24.40
CA MET A 1 -31.68 7.30 -24.84
C MET A 1 -30.76 7.97 -23.83
N SER A 2 -30.12 7.19 -22.96
CA SER A 2 -29.20 7.72 -21.93
C SER A 2 -27.77 7.51 -22.42
N THR A 3 -27.11 8.60 -22.83
CA THR A 3 -25.70 8.59 -23.24
C THR A 3 -24.85 8.73 -21.98
N ILE A 4 -24.21 7.65 -21.57
CA ILE A 4 -23.23 7.66 -20.48
C ILE A 4 -21.99 8.42 -20.98
N LEU A 5 -21.77 9.63 -20.44
CA LEU A 5 -20.53 10.38 -20.60
C LEU A 5 -19.37 9.58 -20.01
N ARG A 6 -18.52 8.98 -20.86
CA ARG A 6 -17.20 8.48 -20.43
C ARG A 6 -16.34 9.70 -20.08
N ALA A 7 -16.13 9.93 -18.79
CA ALA A 7 -15.19 10.96 -18.31
C ALA A 7 -13.80 10.68 -18.90
N ARG A 8 -13.31 11.59 -19.75
CA ARG A 8 -11.94 11.57 -20.27
C ARG A 8 -11.02 12.10 -19.17
N VAL A 9 -10.15 11.24 -18.63
CA VAL A 9 -9.09 11.69 -17.71
C VAL A 9 -8.22 12.71 -18.44
N PRO A 10 -8.05 13.95 -17.94
CA PRO A 10 -7.24 14.96 -18.60
C PRO A 10 -5.76 14.53 -18.67
N ALA A 11 -5.03 14.98 -19.69
CA ALA A 11 -3.62 14.62 -19.87
C ALA A 11 -2.72 15.01 -18.68
N SER A 12 -3.09 16.05 -17.92
CA SER A 12 -2.42 16.45 -16.67
C SER A 12 -2.58 15.42 -15.55
N PHE A 13 -3.73 14.74 -15.46
CA PHE A 13 -3.92 13.66 -14.48
C PHE A 13 -3.20 12.37 -14.90
N ALA A 14 -3.07 12.12 -16.20
CA ALA A 14 -2.28 11.00 -16.72
C ALA A 14 -0.76 11.19 -16.51
N SER A 15 -0.26 12.42 -16.55
CA SER A 15 1.14 12.69 -16.21
C SER A 15 1.41 12.58 -14.71
N TRP A 16 0.42 12.90 -13.87
CA TRP A 16 0.48 12.71 -12.41
C TRP A 16 0.47 11.23 -12.01
N SER A 17 -0.34 10.39 -12.66
CA SER A 17 -0.28 8.95 -12.42
C SER A 17 1.07 8.36 -12.83
N GLY A 18 1.65 8.83 -13.94
CA GLY A 18 2.99 8.43 -14.38
C GLY A 18 4.11 8.83 -13.40
N SER A 19 4.08 10.02 -12.82
CA SER A 19 5.09 10.45 -11.84
C SER A 19 4.92 9.76 -10.49
N GLN A 20 3.67 9.53 -10.05
CA GLN A 20 3.36 8.80 -8.83
C GLN A 20 3.83 7.34 -8.90
N MET A 21 3.61 6.65 -10.01
CA MET A 21 4.10 5.27 -10.19
C MET A 21 5.62 5.18 -10.08
N ARG A 22 6.37 6.13 -10.67
CA ARG A 22 7.82 6.17 -10.53
C ARG A 22 8.27 6.41 -9.10
N LEU A 23 7.61 7.33 -8.39
CA LEU A 23 7.91 7.60 -6.98
C LEU A 23 7.68 6.35 -6.12
N ILE A 24 6.56 5.66 -6.31
CA ILE A 24 6.24 4.41 -5.59
C ILE A 24 7.31 3.35 -5.85
N ALA A 25 7.70 3.16 -7.11
CA ALA A 25 8.74 2.21 -7.47
C ALA A 25 10.07 2.53 -6.78
N THR A 26 10.51 3.80 -6.82
CA THR A 26 11.73 4.24 -6.15
C THR A 26 11.68 4.03 -4.65
N LEU A 27 10.56 4.37 -3.99
CA LEU A 27 10.43 4.17 -2.54
C LEU A 27 10.47 2.68 -2.18
N ASN A 28 9.78 1.83 -2.95
CA ASN A 28 9.78 0.38 -2.72
C ASN A 28 11.19 -0.21 -2.84
N GLU A 29 11.93 0.19 -3.86
CA GLU A 29 13.32 -0.23 -4.05
C GLU A 29 14.19 0.15 -2.85
N GLN A 30 14.11 1.40 -2.39
CA GLN A 30 14.90 1.89 -1.26
C GLN A 30 14.52 1.19 0.06
N ILE A 31 13.22 0.96 0.30
CA ILE A 31 12.74 0.21 1.47
C ILE A 31 13.30 -1.22 1.45
N ASN A 32 13.17 -1.92 0.32
CA ASN A 32 13.67 -3.28 0.19
C ASN A 32 15.20 -3.36 0.32
N ALA A 33 15.93 -2.36 -0.15
CA ALA A 33 17.38 -2.26 0.05
C ALA A 33 17.72 -2.20 1.55
N VAL A 34 17.08 -1.29 2.31
CA VAL A 34 17.33 -1.13 3.75
C VAL A 34 16.92 -2.37 4.54
N LEU A 35 15.78 -2.99 4.22
CA LEU A 35 15.35 -4.27 4.82
C LEU A 35 16.33 -5.42 4.50
N GLY A 36 17.09 -5.30 3.42
CA GLY A 36 18.14 -6.22 3.02
C GLY A 36 19.42 -6.14 3.86
N GLU A 37 19.69 -5.00 4.50
CA GLU A 37 20.92 -4.73 5.24
C GLU A 37 21.07 -5.61 6.49
N ALA A 38 22.32 -6.03 6.77
CA ALA A 38 22.60 -6.90 7.91
C ALA A 38 22.23 -6.27 9.26
N ALA A 39 22.49 -4.97 9.42
CA ALA A 39 22.16 -4.24 10.64
C ALA A 39 20.63 -4.16 10.84
N THR A 40 19.88 -3.86 9.78
CA THR A 40 18.41 -3.82 9.82
C THR A 40 17.82 -5.19 10.16
N LYS A 41 18.26 -6.26 9.48
CA LYS A 41 17.82 -7.63 9.76
C LYS A 41 18.07 -8.02 11.20
N ARG A 42 19.27 -7.73 11.73
CA ARG A 42 19.60 -7.98 13.13
C ARG A 42 18.67 -7.23 14.07
N ARG A 43 18.42 -5.94 13.82
CA ARG A 43 17.53 -5.13 14.66
C ARG A 43 16.09 -5.66 14.65
N MET A 44 15.58 -6.10 13.50
CA MET A 44 14.23 -6.68 13.40
C MET A 44 14.13 -8.01 14.14
N GLN A 45 15.15 -8.87 14.02
CA GLN A 45 15.23 -10.12 14.79
C GLN A 45 15.24 -9.85 16.30
N GLU A 46 16.00 -8.87 16.78
CA GLU A 46 16.01 -8.45 18.19
C GLU A 46 14.63 -7.96 18.67
N LEU A 47 13.82 -7.39 17.78
CA LEU A 47 12.45 -6.96 18.05
C LEU A 47 11.41 -8.09 17.89
N GLY A 48 11.83 -9.30 17.51
CA GLY A 48 10.92 -10.42 17.27
C GLY A 48 10.10 -10.28 15.98
N VAL A 49 10.56 -9.48 15.02
CA VAL A 49 9.88 -9.24 13.74
C VAL A 49 10.75 -9.77 12.59
N ALA A 50 10.14 -10.46 11.63
CA ALA A 50 10.82 -10.85 10.40
C ALA A 50 10.61 -9.78 9.32
N PRO A 51 11.68 -9.27 8.66
CA PRO A 51 11.50 -8.44 7.47
C PRO A 51 10.85 -9.25 6.36
N SER A 52 9.74 -8.74 5.81
CA SER A 52 9.18 -9.21 4.54
C SER A 52 9.41 -8.11 3.49
N PRO A 53 10.40 -8.28 2.60
CA PRO A 53 10.46 -7.45 1.41
C PRO A 53 9.34 -7.86 0.46
N ASP A 54 8.48 -6.90 0.10
CA ASP A 54 7.28 -7.14 -0.70
C ASP A 54 7.25 -6.20 -1.93
N THR A 55 6.29 -6.39 -2.81
CA THR A 55 6.00 -5.46 -3.92
C THR A 55 4.94 -4.42 -3.53
N PRO A 56 4.83 -3.28 -4.24
CA PRO A 56 3.73 -2.34 -4.04
C PRO A 56 2.35 -2.99 -4.23
N GLU A 57 2.25 -3.95 -5.16
CA GLU A 57 1.04 -4.72 -5.42
C GLU A 57 0.68 -5.63 -4.24
N ASP A 58 1.66 -6.30 -3.63
CA ASP A 58 1.45 -7.12 -2.43
C ASP A 58 0.98 -6.26 -1.26
N MET A 59 1.58 -5.08 -1.07
CA MET A 59 1.15 -4.12 -0.06
C MET A 59 -0.30 -3.65 -0.29
N ALA A 60 -0.67 -3.35 -1.54
CA ALA A 60 -2.03 -2.98 -1.89
C ALA A 60 -3.02 -4.13 -1.61
N ALA A 61 -2.64 -5.37 -1.93
CA ALA A 61 -3.46 -6.56 -1.66
C ALA A 61 -3.64 -6.79 -0.15
N PHE A 62 -2.57 -6.62 0.63
CA PHE A 62 -2.59 -6.69 2.09
C PHE A 62 -3.54 -5.64 2.68
N MET A 63 -3.36 -4.37 2.33
CA MET A 63 -4.19 -3.27 2.83
C MET A 63 -5.68 -3.46 2.51
N ASN A 64 -6.00 -3.93 1.30
CA ASN A 64 -7.40 -4.23 0.92
C ASN A 64 -7.98 -5.42 1.70
N THR A 65 -7.17 -6.43 2.00
CA THR A 65 -7.61 -7.61 2.75
C THR A 65 -7.83 -7.26 4.21
N GLU A 66 -6.86 -6.58 4.81
CA GLU A 66 -6.92 -6.10 6.19
C GLU A 66 -8.05 -5.08 6.39
N GLY A 67 -8.20 -4.12 5.48
CA GLY A 67 -9.27 -3.13 5.53
C GLY A 67 -10.65 -3.79 5.57
N ARG A 68 -10.90 -4.79 4.72
CA ARG A 68 -12.17 -5.55 4.74
C ARG A 68 -12.37 -6.31 6.05
N ARG A 69 -11.32 -6.95 6.56
CA ARG A 69 -11.37 -7.71 7.82
C ARG A 69 -11.72 -6.79 8.99
N TRP A 70 -11.01 -5.69 9.13
CA TRP A 70 -11.22 -4.76 10.24
C TRP A 70 -12.53 -3.99 10.12
N GLN A 71 -12.97 -3.65 8.90
CA GLN A 71 -14.30 -3.10 8.67
C GLN A 71 -15.39 -4.03 9.21
N ALA A 72 -15.33 -5.32 8.88
CA ALA A 72 -16.29 -6.30 9.38
C ALA A 72 -16.25 -6.40 10.91
N THR A 73 -15.05 -6.43 11.50
CA THR A 73 -14.87 -6.45 12.96
C THR A 73 -15.55 -5.24 13.62
N VAL A 74 -15.26 -4.01 13.18
CA VAL A 74 -15.84 -2.78 13.75
C VAL A 74 -17.36 -2.78 13.67
N GLN A 75 -17.91 -3.16 12.51
CA GLN A 75 -19.35 -3.24 12.31
C GLN A 75 -20.00 -4.29 13.23
N SER A 76 -19.38 -5.46 13.37
CA SER A 76 -19.91 -6.54 14.21
C SER A 76 -19.82 -6.25 15.71
N ALA A 77 -18.76 -5.54 16.13
CA ALA A 77 -18.49 -5.26 17.53
C ALA A 77 -19.19 -3.98 18.05
N ASN A 78 -19.88 -3.24 17.17
CA ASN A 78 -20.54 -1.95 17.46
C ASN A 78 -19.60 -0.95 18.19
N VAL A 79 -18.33 -0.94 17.79
CA VAL A 79 -17.30 -0.08 18.40
C VAL A 79 -17.33 1.29 17.74
N SER A 80 -17.47 2.36 18.55
CA SER A 80 -17.28 3.74 18.12
C SER A 80 -15.82 4.17 18.38
N LEU A 81 -15.21 4.85 17.41
CA LEU A 81 -13.93 5.54 17.65
C LEU A 81 -14.13 6.66 18.68
N GLN A 82 -13.20 6.79 19.63
CA GLN A 82 -13.19 7.89 20.61
C GLN A 82 -12.54 9.16 20.02
#